data_AF-A0A6J6KM99-F1
#
_entry.id   AF-A0A6J6KM99-F1
#
_cell.length_a   1.000
_cell.length_b   1.000
_cell.length_c   1.000
_cell.angle_alpha   90.00
_cell.angle_beta   90.00
_cell.angle_gamma   90.00
#
_symmetry.space_group_name_H-M   'P 1'
#
loop_
_entity.id
_entity.type
_entity.pdbx_description
1 polymer ?
#
loop_
_entity_poly.entity_id
_entity_poly.type
_entity_poly.pdbx_seq_one_letter_code
_entity_poly.pdbx_strand_id
1 'polypeptide(L)'
;MALTVDQANLLDIKNGVLKLAQASIRENLSSNCAKLPEVSGAEDVANIFKELLTKPAKDESEISRTLFRLKLQDIFGRGWRGTVYSLLQAITIAYRWVKPHKDVKVVNTKEVKVFIGEDSENLRKLIKSGNPFEHLLTGASQNYQNRRIEIASKAYLK
;
A
#
# COMPACT_ATOMS: atom_id res chain seq x y z
N MET A 1 -9.94 -36.37 41.20
CA MET A 1 -11.01 -37.14 40.52
C MET A 1 -12.32 -36.39 40.73
N ALA A 2 -13.13 -36.20 39.67
CA ALA A 2 -14.46 -35.61 39.77
C ALA A 2 -15.51 -36.68 39.45
N LEU A 3 -16.57 -36.77 40.25
CA LEU A 3 -17.69 -37.66 39.99
C LEU A 3 -18.65 -36.96 39.02
N THR A 4 -18.88 -37.56 37.86
CA THR A 4 -19.79 -37.03 36.84
C THR A 4 -20.84 -38.08 36.50
N VAL A 5 -22.03 -37.62 36.11
CA VAL A 5 -23.16 -38.46 35.70
C VAL A 5 -23.87 -37.79 34.54
N ASP A 6 -24.49 -38.59 33.66
CA ASP A 6 -25.45 -38.07 32.69
C ASP A 6 -26.72 -37.62 33.42
N GLN A 7 -26.95 -36.31 33.45
CA GLN A 7 -28.07 -35.69 34.14
C GLN A 7 -29.43 -35.99 33.48
N ALA A 8 -29.45 -36.48 32.25
CA ALA A 8 -30.68 -36.88 31.56
C ALA A 8 -31.07 -38.34 31.83
N ASN A 9 -30.20 -39.15 32.44
CA ASN A 9 -30.40 -40.58 32.64
C ASN A 9 -30.61 -40.94 34.11
N LEU A 10 -31.85 -41.30 34.46
CA LEU A 10 -32.23 -41.67 35.84
C LEU A 10 -31.39 -42.83 36.41
N LEU A 11 -31.08 -43.83 35.57
CA LEU A 11 -30.31 -44.99 36.01
C LEU A 11 -28.87 -44.60 36.35
N ASP A 12 -28.29 -43.70 35.56
CA ASP A 12 -26.93 -43.23 35.76
C ASP A 12 -26.82 -42.32 37.00
N ILE A 13 -27.81 -41.44 37.22
CA ILE A 13 -27.93 -40.66 38.46
C ILE A 13 -28.01 -41.59 39.68
N LYS A 14 -28.86 -42.63 39.64
CA LYS A 14 -29.01 -43.58 40.74
C LYS A 14 -27.69 -44.31 41.05
N ASN A 15 -26.97 -44.73 40.02
CA ASN A 15 -25.67 -45.37 40.16
C ASN A 15 -24.60 -44.39 40.71
N GLY A 16 -24.63 -43.12 40.28
CA GLY A 16 -23.77 -42.07 40.81
C GLY A 16 -24.02 -41.80 42.29
N VAL A 17 -25.28 -41.74 42.72
CA VAL A 17 -25.65 -41.58 44.14
C VAL A 17 -25.18 -42.77 44.98
N LEU A 18 -25.33 -44.01 44.49
CA LEU A 18 -24.83 -45.20 45.18
C LEU A 18 -23.30 -45.17 45.34
N LYS A 19 -22.56 -44.70 44.34
CA LYS A 19 -21.11 -44.48 44.44
C LYS A 19 -20.77 -43.39 45.46
N LEU A 20 -21.52 -42.28 45.46
CA LEU A 20 -21.32 -41.18 46.42
C LEU A 20 -21.66 -41.57 47.88
N ALA A 21 -22.52 -42.58 48.08
CA ALA A 21 -22.85 -43.09 49.41
C ALA A 21 -21.66 -43.79 50.10
N GLN A 22 -20.65 -44.24 49.34
CA GLN A 22 -19.44 -44.88 49.88
C GLN A 22 -18.53 -43.86 50.57
N ALA A 23 -18.17 -44.12 51.84
CA ALA A 23 -17.35 -43.21 52.65
C ALA A 23 -15.96 -42.94 52.04
N SER A 24 -15.29 -43.98 51.53
CA SER A 24 -13.98 -43.87 50.89
C SER A 24 -13.99 -42.93 49.67
N ILE A 25 -15.08 -42.92 48.90
CA ILE A 25 -15.24 -42.03 47.74
C ILE A 25 -15.43 -40.58 48.21
N ARG A 26 -16.23 -40.34 49.25
CA ARG A 26 -16.42 -38.98 49.80
C ARG A 26 -15.14 -38.40 50.38
N GLU A 27 -14.37 -39.20 51.12
CA GLU A 27 -13.09 -38.78 51.69
C GLU A 27 -12.07 -38.44 50.58
N ASN A 28 -12.00 -39.26 49.54
CA ASN A 28 -11.13 -38.99 48.39
C ASN A 28 -11.58 -37.72 47.64
N LEU A 29 -12.88 -37.53 47.40
CA LEU A 29 -13.41 -36.30 46.79
C LEU A 29 -13.09 -35.07 47.64
N SER A 30 -13.31 -35.12 48.96
CA SER A 30 -13.00 -34.03 49.88
C SER A 30 -11.50 -33.70 49.92
N SER A 31 -10.65 -34.72 49.94
CA SER A 31 -9.19 -34.54 49.88
C SER A 31 -8.76 -33.88 48.57
N ASN A 32 -9.41 -34.22 47.45
CA ASN A 32 -9.13 -33.58 46.16
C ASN A 32 -9.62 -32.14 46.11
N CYS A 33 -10.78 -31.83 46.70
CA CYS A 33 -11.29 -30.46 46.80
C CYS A 33 -10.32 -29.55 47.60
N ALA A 34 -9.72 -30.06 48.68
CA ALA A 34 -8.74 -29.32 49.47
C ALA A 34 -7.42 -29.05 48.73
N LYS A 35 -7.12 -29.79 47.66
CA LYS A 35 -5.94 -29.59 46.81
C LYS A 35 -6.18 -28.60 45.67
N LEU A 36 -7.42 -28.13 45.48
CA LEU A 36 -7.72 -27.16 44.45
C LEU A 36 -7.06 -25.82 44.80
N PRO A 37 -6.52 -25.11 43.79
CA PRO A 37 -5.98 -23.78 44.01
C PRO A 37 -7.09 -22.82 44.45
N GLU A 38 -6.69 -21.70 45.05
CA GLU A 38 -7.60 -20.62 45.39
C GLU A 38 -8.32 -20.10 44.14
N VAL A 39 -9.58 -19.71 44.30
CA VAL A 39 -10.44 -19.34 43.17
C VAL A 39 -10.10 -17.92 42.70
N SER A 40 -9.08 -17.78 41.87
CA SER A 40 -8.59 -16.50 41.32
C SER A 40 -9.26 -16.08 40.00
N GLY A 41 -10.26 -16.83 39.51
CA GLY A 41 -10.77 -16.64 38.15
C GLY A 41 -11.24 -15.21 37.82
N ALA A 42 -11.82 -14.49 38.79
CA ALA A 42 -12.21 -13.10 38.60
C ALA A 42 -11.00 -12.15 38.50
N GLU A 43 -9.96 -12.40 39.29
CA GLU A 43 -8.71 -11.64 39.27
C GLU A 43 -7.93 -11.89 37.97
N ASP A 44 -7.85 -13.15 37.52
CA ASP A 44 -7.20 -13.51 36.26
C ASP A 44 -7.87 -12.82 35.07
N VAL A 45 -9.20 -12.80 35.05
CA VAL A 45 -9.97 -12.08 34.02
C VAL A 45 -9.71 -10.58 34.09
N ALA A 46 -9.69 -9.98 35.28
CA ALA A 46 -9.38 -8.56 35.45
C ALA A 46 -7.96 -8.21 34.96
N ASN A 47 -6.98 -9.08 35.23
CA ASN A 47 -5.60 -8.94 34.77
C ASN A 47 -5.49 -9.05 33.25
N ILE A 48 -6.21 -9.98 32.62
CA ILE A 48 -6.30 -10.09 31.16
C ILE A 48 -6.88 -8.80 30.56
N PHE A 49 -7.98 -8.28 31.12
CA PHE A 49 -8.56 -7.02 30.64
C PHE A 49 -7.60 -5.85 30.79
N LYS A 50 -6.89 -5.77 31.92
CA LYS A 50 -5.87 -4.75 32.16
C LYS A 50 -4.74 -4.83 31.13
N GLU A 51 -4.24 -6.03 30.84
CA GLU A 51 -3.22 -6.25 29.82
C GLU A 51 -3.70 -5.78 28.43
N LEU A 52 -4.93 -6.17 28.05
CA LEU A 52 -5.53 -5.77 26.77
C LEU A 52 -5.74 -4.26 26.64
N LEU A 53 -6.08 -3.57 27.74
CA LEU A 53 -6.21 -2.10 27.76
C LEU A 53 -4.86 -1.39 27.62
N THR A 54 -3.79 -1.97 28.17
CA THR A 54 -2.43 -1.40 28.10
C THR A 54 -1.70 -1.72 26.80
N LYS A 55 -2.13 -2.77 26.09
CA LYS A 55 -1.50 -3.17 24.83
C LYS A 55 -1.88 -2.18 23.73
N PRO A 56 -0.92 -1.53 23.05
CA PRO A 56 -1.26 -0.66 21.93
C PRO A 56 -1.96 -1.47 20.85
N ALA A 57 -3.04 -0.93 20.29
CA ALA A 57 -3.88 -1.64 19.30
C ALA A 57 -3.10 -2.14 18.08
N LYS A 58 -1.93 -1.55 17.80
CA LYS A 58 -0.98 -2.00 16.80
C LYS A 58 0.43 -1.60 17.22
N ASP A 59 1.38 -2.52 17.07
CA ASP A 59 2.80 -2.20 17.22
C ASP A 59 3.28 -1.49 15.94
N GLU A 60 3.63 -0.20 16.02
CA GLU A 60 4.08 0.58 14.86
C GLU A 60 5.30 -0.04 14.17
N SER A 61 6.13 -0.75 14.93
CA SER A 61 7.30 -1.45 14.39
C SER A 61 6.91 -2.65 13.52
N GLU A 62 5.81 -3.34 13.85
CA GLU A 62 5.29 -4.44 13.06
C GLU A 62 4.57 -3.95 11.80
N ILE A 63 3.79 -2.85 11.89
CA ILE A 63 3.15 -2.24 10.73
C ILE A 63 4.21 -1.80 9.71
N SER A 64 5.22 -1.06 10.15
CA SER A 64 6.27 -0.53 9.27
C SER A 64 7.06 -1.65 8.59
N ARG A 65 7.41 -2.73 9.32
CA ARG A 65 8.03 -3.93 8.74
C ARG A 65 7.14 -4.61 7.71
N THR A 66 5.85 -4.74 8.00
CA THR A 66 4.90 -5.41 7.10
C THR A 66 4.69 -4.60 5.82
N LEU A 67 4.54 -3.26 5.94
CA LEU A 67 4.47 -2.35 4.80
C LEU A 67 5.75 -2.36 3.97
N PHE A 68 6.91 -2.37 4.61
CA PHE A 68 8.20 -2.47 3.91
C PHE A 68 8.31 -3.78 3.13
N ARG A 69 7.93 -4.90 3.74
CA ARG A 69 7.89 -6.22 3.07
C ARG A 69 6.94 -6.22 1.87
N LEU A 70 5.75 -5.65 2.01
CA LEU A 70 4.77 -5.54 0.92
C LEU A 70 5.30 -4.65 -0.22
N LYS A 71 5.97 -3.53 0.10
CA LYS A 71 6.60 -2.68 -0.91
C LYS A 71 7.72 -3.39 -1.67
N LEU A 72 8.58 -4.13 -0.97
CA LEU A 72 9.61 -4.94 -1.62
C LEU A 72 8.96 -6.00 -2.51
N GLN A 73 7.95 -6.70 -2.01
CA GLN A 73 7.24 -7.71 -2.80
C GLN A 73 6.55 -7.10 -4.03
N ASP A 74 6.02 -5.89 -3.97
CA ASP A 74 5.44 -5.21 -5.13
C ASP A 74 6.52 -4.79 -6.14
N ILE A 75 7.67 -4.27 -5.67
CA ILE A 75 8.80 -3.90 -6.54
C ILE A 75 9.39 -5.11 -7.27
N PHE A 76 9.58 -6.23 -6.56
CA PHE A 76 10.13 -7.46 -7.13
C PHE A 76 9.06 -8.37 -7.78
N GLY A 77 7.81 -8.24 -7.38
CA GLY A 77 6.68 -9.07 -7.81
C GLY A 77 6.03 -8.61 -9.12
N ARG A 78 6.31 -7.38 -9.57
CA ARG A 78 5.98 -6.92 -10.94
C ARG A 78 6.82 -7.60 -12.05
N GLY A 79 7.59 -8.64 -11.69
CA GLY A 79 8.34 -9.49 -12.61
C GLY A 79 9.70 -8.92 -13.01
N TRP A 80 10.56 -9.79 -13.55
CA TRP A 80 11.94 -9.48 -13.94
C TRP A 80 12.07 -8.27 -14.89
N ARG A 81 11.06 -8.01 -15.72
CA ARG A 81 11.05 -6.86 -16.62
C ARG A 81 10.99 -5.54 -15.85
N GLY A 82 10.12 -5.43 -14.84
CA GLY A 82 9.96 -4.20 -14.06
C GLY A 82 11.21 -3.84 -13.24
N THR A 83 11.87 -4.85 -12.69
CA THR A 83 13.11 -4.68 -11.93
C THR A 83 14.27 -4.24 -12.83
N VAL A 84 14.42 -4.87 -14.01
CA VAL A 84 15.45 -4.50 -14.99
C VAL A 84 15.24 -3.08 -15.51
N TYR A 85 14.01 -2.66 -15.86
CA TYR A 85 13.76 -1.29 -16.30
C TYR A 85 14.04 -0.27 -15.20
N SER A 86 13.65 -0.55 -13.96
CA SER A 86 13.92 0.33 -12.81
C SER A 86 15.43 0.49 -12.57
N LEU A 87 16.19 -0.60 -12.69
CA LEU A 87 17.65 -0.57 -12.57
C LEU A 87 18.29 0.23 -13.71
N LEU A 88 17.90 -0.02 -14.96
CA LEU A 88 18.38 0.74 -16.12
C LEU A 88 18.07 2.23 -15.98
N GLN A 89 16.90 2.58 -15.47
CA GLN A 89 16.52 3.97 -15.22
C GLN A 89 17.41 4.62 -14.15
N ALA A 90 17.66 3.92 -13.04
CA ALA A 90 18.56 4.39 -11.99
C ALA A 90 19.99 4.61 -12.51
N ILE A 91 20.51 3.68 -13.31
CA ILE A 91 21.83 3.81 -13.97
C ILE A 91 21.84 5.03 -14.91
N THR A 92 20.76 5.24 -15.66
CA THR A 92 20.66 6.37 -16.59
C THR A 92 20.65 7.71 -15.85
N ILE A 93 19.98 7.79 -14.70
CA ILE A 93 19.98 8.99 -13.84
C ILE A 93 21.37 9.25 -13.25
N ALA A 94 22.03 8.21 -12.74
CA ALA A 94 23.39 8.32 -12.22
C ALA A 94 24.37 8.76 -13.33
N TYR A 95 24.25 8.21 -14.53
CA TYR A 95 25.02 8.64 -15.69
C TYR A 95 24.77 10.10 -16.05
N ARG A 96 23.51 10.56 -15.95
CA ARG A 96 23.14 11.96 -16.20
C ARG A 96 23.77 12.91 -15.17
N TRP A 97 24.09 12.48 -13.95
CA TRP A 97 24.83 13.30 -13.00
C TRP A 97 26.28 13.54 -13.44
N VAL A 98 26.93 12.53 -14.02
CA VAL A 98 28.30 12.66 -14.54
C VAL A 98 28.32 13.38 -15.90
N LYS A 99 27.28 13.17 -16.73
CA LYS A 99 27.14 13.81 -18.04
C LYS A 99 25.75 14.43 -18.19
N PRO A 100 25.55 15.66 -17.70
CA PRO A 100 24.26 16.34 -17.81
C PRO A 100 23.87 16.53 -19.27
N HIS A 101 22.56 16.63 -19.53
CA HIS A 101 22.08 16.98 -20.86
C HIS A 101 22.58 18.37 -21.23
N LYS A 102 23.05 18.52 -22.47
CA LYS A 102 23.40 19.83 -23.00
C LYS A 102 22.13 20.67 -23.04
N ASP A 103 22.21 21.90 -22.56
CA ASP A 103 21.09 22.83 -22.68
C ASP A 103 20.73 22.99 -24.15
N VAL A 104 19.46 22.70 -24.47
CA VAL A 104 18.94 22.94 -25.81
C VAL A 104 18.89 24.45 -25.98
N LYS A 105 19.71 24.98 -26.90
CA LYS A 105 19.66 26.39 -27.28
C LYS A 105 18.32 26.63 -27.98
N VAL A 106 17.33 27.11 -27.24
CA VAL A 106 16.05 27.55 -27.81
C VAL A 106 16.33 28.80 -28.63
N VAL A 107 16.06 28.72 -29.94
CA VAL A 107 16.17 29.87 -30.85
C VAL A 107 14.99 30.78 -30.54
N ASN A 108 15.25 31.90 -29.87
CA ASN A 108 14.21 32.90 -29.59
C ASN A 108 13.99 33.77 -30.84
N THR A 109 12.75 34.20 -31.05
CA THR A 109 12.35 35.03 -32.20
C THR A 109 11.64 36.28 -31.71
N LYS A 110 11.67 37.35 -32.51
CA LYS A 110 10.96 38.60 -32.21
C LYS A 110 9.46 38.50 -32.48
N GLU A 111 9.05 37.55 -33.32
CA GLU A 111 7.67 37.34 -33.73
C GLU A 111 7.37 35.83 -33.87
N VAL A 112 6.15 35.44 -33.49
CA VAL A 112 5.67 34.06 -33.69
C VAL A 112 5.22 33.92 -35.13
N LYS A 113 5.97 33.18 -35.94
CA LYS A 113 5.55 32.84 -37.31
C LYS A 113 4.48 31.77 -37.25
N VAL A 114 3.35 32.03 -37.90
CA VAL A 114 2.22 31.11 -37.96
C VAL A 114 2.07 30.61 -39.39
N PHE A 115 1.92 29.30 -39.56
CA PHE A 115 1.64 28.67 -40.84
C PHE A 115 0.29 27.95 -40.76
N ILE A 116 -0.58 28.22 -41.73
CA ILE A 116 -1.90 27.60 -41.86
C ILE A 116 -1.96 26.97 -43.24
N GLY A 117 -2.12 25.65 -43.31
CA GLY A 117 -2.26 24.93 -44.57
C GLY A 117 -1.45 23.64 -44.64
N GLU A 118 -1.59 22.95 -45.78
CA GLU A 118 -0.97 21.66 -46.07
C GLU A 118 0.14 21.76 -47.13
N ASP A 119 0.57 22.98 -47.47
CA ASP A 119 1.61 23.19 -48.47
C ASP A 119 2.97 22.68 -47.96
N SER A 120 3.29 21.47 -48.40
CA SER A 120 4.49 20.72 -48.03
C SER A 120 5.80 21.44 -48.38
N GLU A 121 5.82 22.27 -49.43
CA GLU A 121 7.04 22.91 -49.87
C GLU A 121 7.40 24.08 -48.96
N ASN A 122 6.39 24.89 -48.62
CA ASN A 122 6.53 25.99 -47.67
C ASN A 122 6.79 25.49 -46.24
N LEU A 123 6.11 24.42 -45.81
CA LEU A 123 6.38 23.78 -44.52
C LEU A 123 7.83 23.27 -44.43
N ARG A 124 8.33 22.63 -45.50
CA ARG A 124 9.72 22.15 -45.55
C ARG A 124 10.73 23.29 -45.49
N LYS A 125 10.45 24.43 -46.12
CA LYS A 125 11.29 25.64 -46.02
C LYS A 125 11.34 26.17 -44.58
N LEU A 126 10.20 26.22 -43.89
CA LEU A 126 10.12 26.65 -42.48
C LEU A 126 10.89 25.71 -41.55
N ILE A 127 10.72 24.39 -41.70
CA ILE A 127 11.45 23.38 -40.90
C ILE A 127 12.97 23.51 -41.10
N LYS A 128 13.41 23.66 -42.35
CA LYS A 128 14.84 23.82 -42.66
C LYS A 128 15.43 25.15 -42.19
N SER A 129 14.60 26.18 -42.01
CA SER A 129 15.07 27.50 -41.56
C SER A 129 15.63 27.48 -40.12
N GLY A 130 15.28 26.47 -39.32
CA GLY A 130 15.70 26.36 -37.92
C GLY A 130 15.07 27.40 -36.98
N ASN A 131 14.22 28.28 -37.50
CA ASN A 131 13.46 29.22 -36.69
C ASN A 131 12.17 28.56 -36.18
N PRO A 132 11.76 28.83 -34.94
CA PRO A 132 10.48 28.34 -34.43
C PRO A 132 9.32 28.94 -35.23
N PHE A 133 8.31 28.12 -35.46
CA PHE A 133 7.04 28.52 -36.06
C PHE A 133 5.93 27.62 -35.51
N GLU A 134 4.71 28.13 -35.52
CA GLU A 134 3.53 27.40 -35.07
C GLU A 134 2.71 26.96 -36.29
N HIS A 135 2.47 25.66 -36.42
CA HIS A 135 1.57 25.11 -37.43
C HIS A 135 0.16 25.01 -36.86
N LEU A 136 -0.79 25.67 -37.50
CA LEU A 136 -2.19 25.63 -37.12
C LEU A 136 -2.99 24.78 -38.12
N LEU A 137 -4.01 24.12 -37.59
CA LEU A 137 -4.94 23.32 -38.38
C LEU A 137 -5.83 24.23 -39.25
N THR A 138 -5.97 23.86 -40.51
CA THR A 138 -6.88 24.53 -41.45
C THR A 138 -8.32 24.42 -40.95
N GLY A 139 -9.05 25.54 -40.88
CA GLY A 139 -10.44 25.58 -40.42
C GLY A 139 -10.64 25.47 -38.90
N ALA A 140 -9.58 25.56 -38.09
CA ALA A 140 -9.70 25.52 -36.64
C ALA A 140 -10.44 26.73 -36.05
N SER A 141 -11.08 26.52 -34.89
CA SER A 141 -11.79 27.58 -34.17
C SER A 141 -10.85 28.70 -33.72
N GLN A 142 -11.39 29.92 -33.59
CA GLN A 142 -10.60 31.07 -33.12
C GLN A 142 -9.98 30.82 -31.74
N ASN A 143 -10.70 30.12 -30.87
CA ASN A 143 -10.21 29.78 -29.53
C ASN A 143 -8.97 28.87 -29.59
N TYR A 144 -8.98 27.86 -30.47
CA TYR A 144 -7.80 27.01 -30.70
C TYR A 144 -6.62 27.83 -31.20
N GLN A 145 -6.83 28.67 -32.22
CA GLN A 145 -5.76 29.47 -32.81
C GLN A 145 -5.13 30.41 -31.78
N ASN A 146 -5.96 31.14 -31.03
CA ASN A 146 -5.50 32.04 -29.97
C ASN A 146 -4.68 31.30 -28.91
N ARG A 147 -5.13 30.12 -28.48
CA ARG A 147 -4.43 29.34 -27.46
C ARG A 147 -3.08 28.80 -27.93
N ARG A 148 -2.97 28.38 -29.20
CA ARG A 148 -1.70 27.93 -29.78
C ARG A 148 -0.72 29.08 -29.94
N ILE A 149 -1.19 30.24 -30.38
CA ILE A 149 -0.38 31.46 -30.46
C ILE A 149 0.13 31.88 -29.08
N GLU A 150 -0.69 31.82 -28.03
CA GLU A 150 -0.29 32.13 -26.65
C GLU A 150 0.80 31.19 -26.12
N ILE A 151 0.68 29.89 -26.42
CA ILE A 151 1.69 28.89 -26.03
C ILE A 151 3.00 29.15 -26.79
N ALA A 152 2.91 29.38 -28.09
CA ALA A 152 4.06 29.66 -28.94
C ALA A 152 4.74 30.98 -28.55
N SER A 153 3.97 32.02 -28.21
CA SER A 153 4.52 33.31 -27.76
C SER A 153 5.28 33.15 -26.46
N LYS A 154 4.75 32.38 -25.51
CA LYS A 154 5.44 32.09 -24.24
C LYS A 154 6.72 31.25 -24.44
N ALA A 155 6.74 30.38 -25.44
CA ALA A 155 7.87 29.49 -25.70
C ALA A 155 8.99 30.14 -26.53
N TYR A 156 8.65 31.02 -27.47
CA TYR A 156 9.57 31.53 -28.49
C TYR A 156 9.90 33.02 -28.40
N LEU A 157 9.05 33.83 -27.76
CA LEU A 157 9.34 35.25 -27.56
C LEU A 157 10.14 35.44 -26.27
N LYS A 158 11.18 36.27 -26.34
CA LYS A 158 12.02 36.62 -25.20
C LYS A 158 12.37 38.10 -25.24
#